data_AF-G8M350-F1
#
_entry.id   AF-G8M350-F1
#
_cell.length_a   1.000
_cell.length_b   1.000
_cell.length_c   1.000
_cell.angle_alpha   90.00
_cell.angle_beta   90.00
_cell.angle_gamma   90.00
#
_symmetry.space_group_name_H-M   'P 1'
#
loop_
_entity.id
_entity.type
_entity.pdbx_description
1 polymer ?
#
loop_
_entity_poly.entity_id
_entity_poly.type
_entity_poly.pdbx_seq_one_letter_code
_entity_poly.pdbx_strand_id
1 'polypeptide(L)'
;MALVVGLCLCLLGLLGAYINKKWYNPMTLFCGLWSFICVLSSFRLYGMYTFSNRPYIIILIGFIGFCFGYLACLIKRRKIIIRFWRKKDYGRCEYFIDEKLLLICSAITTFFYAIITVRVLSIMSTGLSASAIRDLYFEASDMTYGSALFAQISAFIINPMMFALIPVNVIYFLQKKET
;
A
#
# COMPACT_ATOMS: atom_id res chain seq x y z
N MET A 1 27.01 1.79 -4.83
CA MET A 1 25.83 1.21 -5.52
C MET A 1 24.53 1.89 -5.12
N ALA A 2 24.18 1.96 -3.83
CA ALA A 2 22.95 2.64 -3.37
C ALA A 2 22.76 4.06 -3.95
N LEU A 3 23.79 4.91 -3.85
CA LEU A 3 23.79 6.27 -4.42
C LEU A 3 23.59 6.29 -5.93
N VAL A 4 24.26 5.40 -6.66
CA VAL A 4 24.16 5.32 -8.13
C VAL A 4 22.74 4.93 -8.53
N VAL A 5 22.15 3.92 -7.88
CA VAL A 5 20.75 3.53 -8.11
C VAL A 5 19.81 4.67 -7.73
N GLY A 6 20.03 5.32 -6.60
CA GLY A 6 19.25 6.49 -6.17
C GLY A 6 19.27 7.61 -7.21
N LEU A 7 20.45 7.96 -7.75
CA LEU A 7 20.58 8.96 -8.81
C LEU A 7 19.85 8.55 -10.10
N CYS A 8 19.99 7.29 -10.53
CA CYS A 8 19.26 6.77 -11.70
C CYS A 8 17.74 6.88 -11.51
N LEU A 9 17.22 6.51 -10.33
CA LEU A 9 15.80 6.64 -10.01
C LEU A 9 15.35 8.10 -9.99
N CYS A 10 16.18 9.00 -9.46
CA CYS A 10 15.91 10.44 -9.48
C CYS A 10 15.75 10.97 -10.91
N LEU A 11 16.67 10.59 -11.81
CA LEU A 11 16.61 10.96 -13.22
C LEU A 11 15.35 10.41 -13.91
N LEU A 12 14.98 9.15 -13.64
CA LEU A 12 13.73 8.57 -14.15
C LEU A 12 12.48 9.31 -13.62
N GLY A 13 12.48 9.72 -12.35
CA GLY A 13 11.40 10.49 -11.76
C GLY A 13 11.25 11.88 -12.41
N LEU A 14 12.36 12.58 -12.64
CA LEU A 14 12.39 13.86 -13.35
C LEU A 14 11.92 13.73 -14.80
N LEU A 15 12.33 12.65 -15.48
CA LEU A 15 11.86 12.33 -16.83
C LEU A 15 10.35 12.08 -16.85
N GLY A 16 9.81 11.37 -15.84
CA GLY A 16 8.38 11.18 -15.64
C GLY A 16 7.60 12.47 -15.40
N ALA A 17 8.21 13.44 -14.69
CA ALA A 17 7.64 14.76 -14.44
C ALA A 17 7.64 15.61 -15.73
N TYR A 18 8.73 15.55 -16.49
CA TYR A 18 8.87 16.24 -17.77
C TYR A 18 7.86 15.75 -18.81
N ILE A 19 7.69 14.42 -18.96
CA ILE A 19 6.73 13.83 -19.92
C ILE A 19 5.28 14.23 -19.59
N ASN A 20 4.92 14.27 -18.30
CA ASN A 20 3.54 14.51 -17.86
C ASN A 20 3.22 15.95 -17.51
N LYS A 21 4.22 16.84 -17.50
CA LYS A 21 4.13 18.24 -17.03
C LYS A 21 3.51 18.41 -15.63
N LYS A 22 3.50 17.33 -14.84
CA LYS A 22 2.87 17.23 -13.52
C LYS A 22 3.81 16.50 -12.59
N TRP A 23 4.04 17.09 -11.41
CA TRP A 23 4.93 16.54 -10.39
C TRP A 23 4.31 15.37 -9.61
N TYR A 24 2.97 15.30 -9.56
CA TYR A 24 2.21 14.26 -8.85
C TYR A 24 1.91 13.01 -9.72
N ASN A 25 2.69 12.78 -10.76
CA ASN A 25 2.54 11.59 -11.59
C ASN A 25 3.00 10.33 -10.82
N PRO A 26 2.26 9.19 -10.87
CA PRO A 26 2.72 7.90 -10.35
C PRO A 26 4.19 7.57 -10.62
N MET A 27 4.70 7.83 -11.83
CA MET A 27 6.11 7.58 -12.16
C MET A 27 7.07 8.45 -11.34
N THR A 28 6.78 9.74 -11.23
CA THR A 28 7.58 10.70 -10.47
C THR A 28 7.55 10.41 -8.98
N LEU A 29 6.36 10.13 -8.43
CA LEU A 29 6.20 9.82 -7.01
C LEU A 29 6.92 8.53 -6.62
N PHE A 30 6.74 7.47 -7.41
CA PHE A 30 7.34 6.17 -7.12
C PHE A 30 8.87 6.20 -7.22
N CYS A 31 9.41 6.81 -8.29
CA CYS A 31 10.85 6.93 -8.47
C CYS A 31 11.48 7.91 -7.47
N GLY A 32 10.81 9.02 -7.15
CA GLY A 32 11.29 10.01 -6.18
C GLY A 32 11.38 9.43 -4.77
N LEU A 33 10.34 8.71 -4.32
CA LEU A 33 10.32 8.07 -3.01
C LEU A 33 11.46 7.06 -2.85
N TRP A 34 11.66 6.19 -3.86
CA TRP A 34 12.73 5.20 -3.77
C TRP A 34 14.12 5.77 -3.99
N SER A 35 14.27 6.82 -4.78
CA SER A 35 15.53 7.57 -4.84
C SER A 35 15.91 8.10 -3.46
N PHE A 36 14.96 8.71 -2.76
CA PHE A 36 15.16 9.22 -1.40
C PHE A 36 15.58 8.11 -0.43
N ILE A 37 14.93 6.94 -0.47
CA ILE A 37 15.29 5.77 0.33
C ILE A 37 16.72 5.30 0.02
N CYS A 38 17.10 5.20 -1.26
CA CYS A 38 18.44 4.77 -1.65
C CYS A 38 19.54 5.75 -1.20
N VAL A 39 19.26 7.06 -1.23
CA VAL A 39 20.17 8.10 -0.73
C VAL A 39 20.29 7.99 0.80
N LEU A 40 19.19 7.88 1.54
CA LEU A 40 19.23 7.68 2.99
C LEU A 40 19.99 6.41 3.39
N SER A 41 19.78 5.32 2.65
CA SER A 41 20.52 4.07 2.85
C SER A 41 22.02 4.23 2.64
N SER A 42 22.44 5.13 1.74
CA SER A 42 23.86 5.40 1.51
C SER A 42 24.57 6.06 2.71
N PHE A 43 23.84 6.82 3.53
CA PHE A 43 24.38 7.45 4.73
C PHE A 43 24.60 6.48 5.89
N ARG A 44 24.09 5.23 5.80
CA ARG A 44 24.27 4.18 6.82
C ARG A 44 23.92 4.67 8.23
N LEU A 45 22.86 5.46 8.34
CA LEU A 45 22.36 5.96 9.62
C LEU A 45 22.07 4.77 10.57
N TYR A 46 22.35 4.95 11.85
CA TYR A 46 22.13 3.94 12.91
C TYR A 46 22.97 2.66 12.79
N GLY A 47 24.18 2.73 12.23
CA GLY A 47 25.12 1.60 12.24
C GLY A 47 24.71 0.46 11.29
N MET A 48 23.89 0.75 10.28
CA MET A 48 23.49 -0.26 9.28
C MET A 48 24.69 -0.90 8.59
N TYR A 49 24.71 -2.24 8.59
CA TYR A 49 25.71 -3.04 7.91
C TYR A 49 25.74 -2.77 6.39
N THR A 50 26.89 -3.02 5.78
CA THR A 50 27.05 -2.95 4.34
C THR A 50 26.20 -4.02 3.66
N PHE A 51 25.08 -3.62 3.08
CA PHE A 51 24.26 -4.51 2.27
C PHE A 51 24.99 -4.92 0.98
N SER A 52 24.85 -6.19 0.61
CA SER A 52 25.29 -6.72 -0.69
C SER A 52 24.68 -5.92 -1.84
N ASN A 53 25.31 -5.91 -3.01
CA ASN A 53 24.81 -5.20 -4.20
C ASN A 53 23.52 -5.81 -4.78
N ARG A 54 23.15 -7.04 -4.39
CA ARG A 54 22.03 -7.80 -4.95
C ARG A 54 20.67 -7.11 -4.82
N PRO A 55 20.25 -6.59 -3.65
CA PRO A 55 18.94 -5.94 -3.50
C PRO A 55 18.81 -4.70 -4.39
N TYR A 56 19.89 -3.92 -4.54
CA TYR A 56 19.88 -2.73 -5.40
C TYR A 56 19.68 -3.07 -6.89
N ILE A 57 20.19 -4.21 -7.34
CA ILE A 57 19.98 -4.69 -8.72
C ILE A 57 18.53 -5.13 -8.91
N ILE A 58 17.95 -5.85 -7.93
CA ILE A 58 16.54 -6.27 -7.96
C ILE A 58 15.61 -5.06 -8.02
N ILE A 59 15.87 -4.05 -7.18
CA ILE A 59 15.14 -2.78 -7.19
C ILE A 59 15.22 -2.15 -8.59
N LEU A 60 16.42 -2.03 -9.15
CA LEU A 60 16.62 -1.40 -10.45
C LEU A 60 15.88 -2.12 -11.59
N ILE A 61 15.86 -3.46 -11.61
CA ILE A 61 15.09 -4.25 -12.59
C ILE A 61 13.58 -3.98 -12.44
N GLY A 62 13.06 -4.00 -11.21
CA GLY A 62 11.63 -3.74 -10.95
C GLY A 62 11.23 -2.33 -11.40
N PHE A 63 12.08 -1.34 -11.16
CA PHE A 63 11.86 0.04 -11.59
C PHE A 63 11.87 0.22 -13.09
N ILE A 64 12.80 -0.42 -13.79
CA ILE A 64 12.82 -0.43 -15.25
C ILE A 64 11.51 -1.01 -15.79
N GLY A 65 11.07 -2.16 -15.26
CA GLY A 65 9.80 -2.80 -15.65
C GLY A 65 8.60 -1.88 -15.43
N PHE A 66 8.52 -1.23 -14.26
CA PHE A 66 7.46 -0.28 -13.95
C PHE A 66 7.47 0.93 -14.89
N CYS A 67 8.63 1.53 -15.15
CA CYS A 67 8.77 2.68 -16.05
C CYS A 67 8.34 2.33 -17.48
N PHE A 68 8.77 1.17 -17.99
CA PHE A 68 8.36 0.68 -19.31
C PHE A 68 6.86 0.44 -19.37
N GLY A 69 6.27 -0.23 -18.38
CA GLY A 69 4.83 -0.46 -18.31
C GLY A 69 4.03 0.84 -18.27
N TYR A 70 4.48 1.80 -17.46
CA TYR A 70 3.87 3.12 -17.35
C TYR A 70 3.92 3.90 -18.68
N LEU A 71 5.09 3.96 -19.33
CA LEU A 71 5.26 4.63 -20.63
C LEU A 71 4.46 3.94 -21.74
N ALA A 72 4.43 2.61 -21.78
CA ALA A 72 3.64 1.84 -22.74
C ALA A 72 2.13 2.13 -22.59
N CYS A 73 1.63 2.25 -21.35
CA CYS A 73 0.26 2.66 -21.07
C CYS A 73 0.00 4.09 -21.58
N LEU A 74 0.93 5.01 -21.37
CA LEU A 74 0.81 6.42 -21.78
C LEU A 74 0.76 6.57 -23.32
N ILE A 75 1.60 5.81 -24.04
CA ILE A 75 1.60 5.77 -25.51
C ILE A 75 0.27 5.19 -26.03
N LYS A 76 -0.20 4.08 -25.44
CA LYS A 76 -1.51 3.50 -25.79
C LYS A 76 -2.64 4.48 -25.50
N ARG A 77 -2.62 5.20 -24.37
CA ARG A 77 -3.63 6.21 -24.02
C ARG A 77 -3.66 7.41 -24.98
N ARG A 78 -2.53 7.78 -25.59
CA ARG A 78 -2.47 8.82 -26.65
C ARG A 78 -3.03 8.35 -28.00
N LYS A 79 -2.95 7.06 -28.33
CA LYS A 79 -3.54 6.48 -29.57
C LYS A 79 -5.00 6.05 -29.39
N ILE A 80 -5.40 5.71 -28.18
CA ILE A 80 -6.77 5.36 -27.80
C ILE A 80 -7.51 6.66 -27.48
N ILE A 81 -7.71 7.50 -28.50
CA ILE A 81 -8.89 8.38 -28.51
C ILE A 81 -10.03 7.46 -28.92
N ILE A 82 -10.55 6.64 -27.99
CA ILE A 82 -11.89 6.12 -28.16
C ILE A 82 -12.76 7.37 -28.04
N ARG A 83 -13.17 7.92 -29.19
CA ARG A 83 -14.29 8.85 -29.24
C ARG A 83 -15.48 8.06 -28.72
N PHE A 84 -15.70 8.10 -27.40
CA PHE A 84 -16.94 7.63 -26.81
C PHE A 84 -18.02 8.58 -27.33
N TRP A 85 -18.65 8.14 -28.42
CA TRP A 85 -19.83 8.74 -28.99
C TRP A 85 -20.97 8.61 -27.98
N ARG A 86 -21.05 9.59 -27.09
CA ARG A 86 -22.23 10.22 -26.49
C ARG A 86 -21.76 10.88 -25.20
N LYS A 87 -21.84 12.21 -25.16
CA LYS A 87 -22.22 12.90 -23.93
C LYS A 87 -23.58 12.32 -23.52
N LYS A 88 -23.60 11.25 -22.73
CA LYS A 88 -24.62 11.14 -21.71
C LYS A 88 -24.13 12.07 -20.62
N ASP A 89 -24.95 13.05 -20.26
CA ASP A 89 -24.77 13.76 -19.02
C ASP A 89 -24.54 12.72 -17.93
N TYR A 90 -23.33 12.69 -17.38
CA TYR A 90 -23.11 12.00 -16.11
C TYR A 90 -23.83 12.85 -15.06
N GLY A 91 -25.17 12.73 -15.04
CA GLY A 91 -25.94 13.02 -13.84
C GLY A 91 -25.25 12.29 -12.71
N ARG A 92 -25.01 13.02 -11.61
CA ARG A 92 -24.37 12.57 -10.36
C ARG A 92 -24.08 11.07 -10.36
N CYS A 93 -22.82 10.68 -10.48
CA CYS A 93 -22.42 9.31 -10.15
C CYS A 93 -22.72 9.11 -8.67
N GLU A 94 -23.95 8.73 -8.35
CA GLU A 94 -24.34 8.25 -7.03
C GLU A 94 -23.48 7.02 -6.77
N TYR A 95 -22.55 7.17 -5.83
CA TYR A 95 -21.61 6.15 -5.45
C TYR A 95 -22.39 5.11 -4.63
N PHE A 96 -22.95 4.11 -5.30
CA PHE A 96 -23.62 2.99 -4.65
C PHE A 96 -22.57 2.03 -4.11
N ILE A 97 -22.29 2.13 -2.82
CA ILE A 97 -21.61 1.07 -2.09
C ILE A 97 -22.66 0.00 -1.82
N ASP A 98 -22.41 -1.23 -2.27
CA ASP A 98 -23.28 -2.36 -1.95
C ASP A 98 -23.22 -2.64 -0.44
N GLU A 99 -24.20 -2.14 0.30
CA GLU A 99 -24.33 -2.29 1.76
C GLU A 99 -24.24 -3.76 2.20
N LYS A 100 -24.81 -4.66 1.40
CA LYS A 100 -24.76 -6.11 1.67
C LYS A 100 -23.33 -6.65 1.62
N LEU A 101 -22.55 -6.24 0.63
CA LEU A 101 -21.16 -6.67 0.47
C LEU A 101 -20.29 -6.09 1.59
N LEU A 102 -20.51 -4.81 1.91
CA LEU A 102 -19.80 -4.16 3.01
C LEU A 102 -20.10 -4.82 4.36
N LEU A 103 -21.36 -5.17 4.63
CA LEU A 103 -21.75 -5.86 5.85
C LEU A 103 -21.09 -7.24 5.93
N ILE A 104 -21.07 -8.02 4.84
CA ILE A 104 -20.38 -9.32 4.79
C ILE A 104 -18.88 -9.15 5.06
N CYS A 105 -18.21 -8.21 4.38
CA CYS A 105 -16.78 -7.96 4.59
C CYS A 105 -16.48 -7.49 6.03
N SER A 106 -17.32 -6.64 6.62
CA SER A 106 -17.17 -6.19 8.00
C SER A 106 -17.38 -7.33 9.00
N ALA A 107 -18.34 -8.23 8.77
CA ALA A 107 -18.59 -9.38 9.61
C ALA A 107 -17.40 -10.36 9.58
N ILE A 108 -16.89 -10.65 8.38
CA ILE A 108 -15.72 -11.51 8.20
C ILE A 108 -14.50 -10.93 8.94
N THR A 109 -14.16 -9.67 8.69
CA THR A 109 -13.01 -9.02 9.34
C THR A 109 -13.15 -8.98 10.87
N THR A 110 -14.35 -8.69 11.37
CA THR A 110 -14.64 -8.70 12.81
C THR A 110 -14.44 -10.07 13.43
N PHE A 111 -14.90 -11.14 12.78
CA PHE A 111 -14.70 -12.51 13.26
C PHE A 111 -13.21 -12.87 13.38
N PHE A 112 -12.42 -12.53 12.37
CA PHE A 112 -10.97 -12.78 12.39
C PHE A 112 -10.26 -11.98 13.50
N TYR A 113 -10.63 -10.71 13.71
CA TYR A 113 -10.08 -9.91 14.81
C TYR A 113 -10.49 -10.42 16.18
N ALA A 114 -11.68 -11.01 16.33
CA ALA A 114 -12.10 -11.62 17.59
C ALA A 114 -11.17 -12.79 17.96
N ILE A 115 -10.81 -13.64 16.99
CA ILE A 115 -9.84 -14.73 17.20
C ILE A 115 -8.48 -14.18 17.65
N ILE A 116 -7.97 -13.14 16.96
CA ILE A 116 -6.69 -12.51 17.31
C ILE A 116 -6.77 -11.90 18.71
N THR A 117 -7.86 -11.21 19.04
CA THR A 117 -8.08 -10.58 20.35
C THR A 117 -8.03 -11.61 21.49
N VAL A 118 -8.72 -12.74 21.35
CA VAL A 118 -8.70 -13.80 22.38
C VAL A 118 -7.27 -14.32 22.61
N ARG A 119 -6.48 -14.49 21.54
CA ARG A 119 -5.09 -14.93 21.64
C ARG A 119 -4.20 -13.88 22.29
N VAL A 120 -4.34 -12.61 21.90
CA VAL A 120 -3.60 -11.52 22.53
C VAL A 120 -3.95 -11.40 24.02
N LEU A 121 -5.22 -11.56 24.41
CA LEU A 121 -5.62 -11.59 25.81
C LEU A 121 -4.99 -12.77 26.57
N SER A 122 -4.89 -13.94 25.93
CA SER A 122 -4.16 -15.09 26.49
C SER A 122 -2.65 -14.86 26.60
N ILE A 123 -2.05 -14.02 25.75
CA ILE A 123 -0.64 -13.63 25.85
C ILE A 123 -0.48 -12.59 26.96
N MET A 124 -1.42 -11.65 27.09
CA MET A 124 -1.41 -10.64 28.15
C MET A 124 -1.45 -11.26 29.55
N SER A 125 -2.15 -12.39 29.71
CA SER A 125 -2.19 -13.11 30.99
C SER A 125 -0.86 -13.79 31.38
N THR A 126 0.12 -13.87 30.47
CA THR A 126 1.45 -14.46 30.76
C THR A 126 2.41 -13.49 31.47
N GLY A 127 2.01 -12.22 31.64
CA GLY A 127 2.84 -11.20 32.31
C GLY A 127 3.93 -10.57 31.44
N LEU A 128 3.88 -10.78 30.12
CA LEU A 128 4.78 -10.10 29.17
C LEU A 128 4.53 -8.59 29.16
N SER A 129 5.60 -7.82 28.90
CA SER A 129 5.48 -6.37 28.74
C SER A 129 4.64 -6.01 27.51
N ALA A 130 3.91 -4.90 27.57
CA ALA A 130 3.11 -4.43 26.44
C ALA A 130 3.95 -4.20 25.16
N SER A 131 5.24 -3.85 25.31
CA SER A 131 6.17 -3.72 24.18
C SER A 131 6.45 -5.06 23.50
N ALA A 132 6.68 -6.12 24.28
CA ALA A 132 6.92 -7.46 23.75
C ALA A 132 5.67 -8.00 23.04
N ILE A 133 4.49 -7.78 23.60
CA ILE A 133 3.21 -8.20 22.98
C ILE A 133 3.00 -7.48 21.64
N ARG A 134 3.32 -6.18 21.59
CA ARG A 134 3.24 -5.38 20.37
C ARG A 134 4.21 -5.92 19.31
N ASP A 135 5.44 -6.25 19.68
CA ASP A 135 6.43 -6.79 18.74
C ASP A 135 5.98 -8.16 18.22
N LEU A 136 5.47 -9.04 19.09
CA LEU A 136 4.88 -10.33 18.71
C LEU A 136 3.67 -10.20 17.76
N TYR A 137 2.91 -9.12 17.86
CA TYR A 137 1.81 -8.82 16.95
C TYR A 137 2.32 -8.36 15.58
N PHE A 138 3.30 -7.44 15.52
CA PHE A 138 3.82 -6.92 14.26
C PHE A 138 4.74 -7.89 13.51
N GLU A 139 5.46 -8.75 14.22
CA GLU A 139 6.30 -9.80 13.64
C GLU A 139 5.48 -10.98 13.09
N ALA A 140 4.14 -10.90 13.22
CA ALA A 140 3.22 -11.94 12.81
C ALA A 140 3.59 -13.31 13.41
N SER A 141 3.98 -13.31 14.68
CA SER A 141 4.43 -14.51 15.38
C SER A 141 3.33 -15.57 15.44
N ASP A 142 3.74 -16.85 15.48
CA ASP A 142 2.82 -17.97 15.61
C ASP A 142 2.02 -17.91 16.93
N MET A 143 2.54 -17.23 17.97
CA MET A 143 1.80 -17.03 19.22
C MET A 143 0.54 -16.17 19.00
N THR A 144 0.62 -15.15 18.15
CA THR A 144 -0.51 -14.25 17.86
C THR A 144 -1.43 -14.84 16.78
N TYR A 145 -0.85 -15.35 15.67
CA TYR A 145 -1.61 -15.75 14.49
C TYR A 145 -1.85 -17.27 14.39
N GLY A 146 -1.20 -18.09 15.22
CA GLY A 146 -1.38 -19.55 15.31
C GLY A 146 -0.87 -20.34 14.10
N SER A 147 -0.75 -19.70 12.93
CA SER A 147 -0.12 -20.24 11.74
C SER A 147 0.38 -19.13 10.83
N ALA A 148 1.45 -19.41 10.09
CA ALA A 148 1.96 -18.55 9.04
C ALA A 148 0.92 -18.22 7.96
N LEU A 149 0.02 -19.16 7.62
CA LEU A 149 -1.05 -18.91 6.64
C LEU A 149 -2.05 -17.85 7.14
N PHE A 150 -2.44 -17.93 8.41
CA PHE A 150 -3.36 -16.97 9.01
C PHE A 150 -2.73 -15.57 9.11
N ALA A 151 -1.43 -15.51 9.40
CA ALA A 151 -0.66 -14.26 9.34
C ALA A 151 -0.70 -13.62 7.93
N GLN A 152 -0.49 -14.41 6.87
CA GLN A 152 -0.56 -13.89 5.50
C GLN A 152 -1.98 -13.43 5.12
N ILE A 153 -3.02 -14.19 5.49
CA ILE A 153 -4.42 -13.80 5.29
C ILE A 153 -4.70 -12.46 6.00
N SER A 154 -4.18 -12.28 7.22
CA SER A 154 -4.33 -11.01 7.92
C SER A 154 -3.63 -9.85 7.24
N ALA A 155 -2.42 -10.07 6.72
CA ALA A 155 -1.64 -9.04 6.06
C ALA A 155 -2.28 -8.57 4.74
N PHE A 156 -2.80 -9.50 3.93
CA PHE A 156 -3.29 -9.20 2.58
C PHE A 156 -4.78 -8.94 2.47
N ILE A 157 -5.60 -9.48 3.39
CA ILE A 157 -7.06 -9.38 3.31
C ILE A 157 -7.59 -8.52 4.45
N ILE A 158 -7.28 -8.88 5.69
CA ILE A 158 -7.92 -8.28 6.87
C ILE A 158 -7.45 -6.84 7.09
N ASN A 159 -6.14 -6.59 7.09
CA ASN A 159 -5.58 -5.25 7.34
C ASN A 159 -6.03 -4.24 6.25
N PRO A 160 -5.93 -4.54 4.93
CA PRO A 160 -6.43 -3.62 3.92
C PRO A 160 -7.94 -3.37 4.00
N MET A 161 -8.74 -4.38 4.33
CA MET A 161 -10.18 -4.20 4.55
C MET A 161 -10.47 -3.28 5.74
N MET A 162 -9.72 -3.39 6.84
CA MET A 162 -9.86 -2.46 7.98
C MET A 162 -9.61 -1.01 7.53
N PHE A 163 -8.52 -0.75 6.80
CA PHE A 163 -8.21 0.59 6.30
C PHE A 163 -9.25 1.11 5.31
N ALA A 164 -9.87 0.22 4.53
CA ALA A 164 -10.95 0.59 3.62
C ALA A 164 -12.28 0.89 4.36
N LEU A 165 -12.59 0.17 5.44
CA LEU A 165 -13.82 0.35 6.21
C LEU A 165 -13.87 1.66 7.00
N ILE A 166 -12.72 2.17 7.45
CA ILE A 166 -12.63 3.44 8.21
C ILE A 166 -13.27 4.61 7.45
N PRO A 167 -12.82 4.99 6.23
CA PRO A 167 -13.41 6.10 5.50
C PRO A 167 -14.88 5.84 5.12
N VAL A 168 -15.24 4.59 4.83
CA VAL A 168 -16.64 4.25 4.49
C VAL A 168 -17.56 4.49 5.69
N ASN A 169 -17.18 4.03 6.88
CA ASN A 169 -17.94 4.27 8.10
C ASN A 169 -18.08 5.77 8.43
N VAL A 170 -17.04 6.56 8.17
CA VAL A 170 -17.10 8.02 8.31
C VAL A 170 -18.12 8.64 7.35
N ILE A 171 -18.13 8.23 6.08
CA ILE A 171 -19.10 8.71 5.09
C ILE A 171 -20.53 8.37 5.54
N TYR A 172 -20.79 7.12 5.96
CA TYR A 172 -22.11 6.73 6.47
C TYR A 172 -22.53 7.50 7.71
N PHE A 173 -21.61 7.74 8.66
CA PHE A 173 -21.90 8.51 9.86
C PHE A 173 -22.24 9.98 9.53
N LEU A 174 -21.52 10.58 8.59
CA LEU A 174 -21.75 11.96 8.16
C LEU A 174 -23.05 12.09 7.36
N GLN A 175 -23.34 11.17 6.44
CA GLN A 175 -24.59 11.17 5.67
C GLN A 175 -25.82 10.98 6.56
N LYS A 176 -25.73 10.12 7.58
CA LYS A 176 -26.81 9.93 8.56
C LYS A 176 -27.07 11.17 9.43
N LYS A 177 -26.10 12.09 9.55
CA LYS A 177 -26.27 13.34 10.30
C LYS A 177 -27.04 14.41 9.51
N GLU A 178 -27.17 14.25 8.19
CA GLU A 178 -27.87 15.20 7.32
C GLU A 178 -29.37 14.89 7.13
N THR A 179 -29.85 13.76 7.67
CA THR A 179 -31.26 13.35 7.74
C THR A 179 -31.80 13.44 9.16
#